data_AF-A0A925E934-F1
#
_entry.id   AF-A0A925E934-F1
#
_cell.length_a   1.000
_cell.length_b   1.000
_cell.length_c   1.000
_cell.angle_alpha   90.00
_cell.angle_beta   90.00
_cell.angle_gamma   90.00
#
_symmetry.space_group_name_H-M   'P 1'
#
loop_
_entity.id
_entity.type
_entity.pdbx_description
1 polymer ?
#
loop_
_entity_poly.entity_id
_entity_poly.type
_entity_poly.pdbx_seq_one_letter_code
_entity_poly.pdbx_strand_id
1 'polypeptide(L)'
;MRDIDLVVSVAHAGGVDPEASHSSIEMRSVLLKETIRLFKLANVEVAGSHATIKGELGEYSVHLGSAVVHKMEQGYLSILPVHSQHRGRLFLPFVDYDPKSAELISKVLLLAGDGKSRTQLS
;
A
#
# COMPACT_ATOMS: atom_id res chain seq x y z
N MET A 1 3.06 17.24 24.38
CA MET A 1 4.12 16.76 23.49
C MET A 1 4.41 15.33 23.91
N ARG A 2 4.10 14.34 23.08
CA ARG A 2 4.43 12.94 23.37
C ARG A 2 5.17 12.38 22.17
N ASP A 3 6.43 12.07 22.40
CA ASP A 3 7.26 11.25 21.56
C ASP A 3 6.60 9.87 21.42
N ILE A 4 6.32 9.49 20.17
CA ILE A 4 5.92 8.13 19.82
C ILE A 4 7.12 7.55 19.10
N ASP A 5 8.02 6.94 19.86
CA ASP A 5 9.01 6.01 19.33
C ASP A 5 8.25 4.78 18.82
N LEU A 6 7.90 4.79 17.52
CA LEU A 6 7.28 3.65 16.87
C LEU A 6 8.36 2.57 16.67
N VAL A 7 8.60 1.77 17.71
CA VAL A 7 9.36 0.53 17.62
C VAL A 7 8.54 -0.44 16.76
N VAL A 8 9.00 -0.66 15.53
CA VAL A 8 8.39 -1.59 14.59
C VAL A 8 8.77 -3.02 14.99
N SER A 9 7.77 -3.79 15.41
CA SER A 9 7.88 -5.24 15.57
C SER A 9 8.17 -5.88 14.22
N VAL A 10 9.29 -6.60 14.13
CA VAL A 10 9.60 -7.50 13.01
C VAL A 10 8.57 -8.62 13.02
N ALA A 11 7.59 -8.56 12.11
CA ALA A 11 6.72 -9.68 11.83
C ALA A 11 7.51 -10.70 10.99
N HIS A 12 8.07 -11.70 11.65
CA HIS A 12 8.62 -12.89 10.99
C HIS A 12 7.44 -13.75 10.46
N ALA A 13 6.83 -13.30 9.36
CA ALA A 13 5.82 -14.07 8.65
C ALA A 13 6.53 -14.97 7.64
N GLY A 14 6.67 -16.25 8.02
CA GLY A 14 6.92 -17.43 7.18
C GLY A 14 7.66 -17.26 5.85
N GLY A 15 8.90 -17.76 5.79
CA GLY A 15 9.46 -18.39 4.60
C GLY A 15 9.79 -17.49 3.42
N VAL A 16 10.06 -16.21 3.63
CA VAL A 16 10.63 -15.33 2.60
C VAL A 16 12.09 -15.01 2.95
N ASP A 17 13.00 -15.27 2.02
CA ASP A 17 14.41 -14.89 2.16
C ASP A 17 14.51 -13.40 2.50
N PRO A 18 15.25 -12.99 3.56
CA PRO A 18 15.43 -11.59 3.93
C PRO A 18 16.01 -10.76 2.77
N GLU A 19 16.88 -11.36 1.95
CA GLU A 19 17.46 -10.72 0.76
C GLU A 19 16.44 -10.53 -0.37
N ALA A 20 15.47 -11.44 -0.51
CA ALA A 20 14.35 -11.28 -1.44
C ALA A 20 13.35 -10.19 -0.97
N SER A 21 13.22 -10.00 0.34
CA SER A 21 12.35 -8.95 0.92
C SER A 21 12.89 -7.54 0.65
N HIS A 22 14.19 -7.32 0.80
CA HIS A 22 14.79 -6.01 0.53
C HIS A 22 14.76 -5.64 -0.97
N SER A 23 15.19 -6.55 -1.84
CA SER A 23 15.15 -6.34 -3.29
C SER A 23 13.72 -6.10 -3.82
N SER A 24 12.72 -6.73 -3.21
CA SER A 24 11.32 -6.52 -3.57
C SER A 24 10.68 -5.26 -2.97
N ILE A 25 11.17 -4.74 -1.84
CA ILE A 25 10.73 -3.44 -1.31
C ILE A 25 11.19 -2.29 -2.20
N GLU A 26 12.44 -2.30 -2.65
CA GLU A 26 12.99 -1.27 -3.54
C GLU A 26 12.23 -1.21 -4.86
N MET A 27 12.01 -2.37 -5.50
CA MET A 27 11.22 -2.47 -6.73
C MET A 27 9.79 -1.98 -6.53
N ARG A 28 9.11 -2.38 -5.44
CA ARG A 28 7.76 -1.90 -5.11
C ARG A 28 7.72 -0.40 -4.81
N SER A 29 8.78 0.16 -4.23
CA SER A 29 8.91 1.62 -4.03
C SER A 29 8.94 2.37 -5.35
N VAL A 30 9.72 1.87 -6.33
CA VAL A 30 9.78 2.45 -7.68
C VAL A 30 8.42 2.37 -8.37
N LEU A 31 7.79 1.18 -8.36
CA LEU A 31 6.47 0.99 -8.99
C LEU A 31 5.40 1.85 -8.34
N LEU A 32 5.42 1.99 -7.02
CA LEU A 32 4.45 2.82 -6.31
C LEU A 32 4.66 4.30 -6.61
N LYS A 33 5.91 4.79 -6.65
CA LYS A 33 6.21 6.18 -7.03
C LYS A 33 5.76 6.51 -8.46
N GLU A 34 5.99 5.59 -9.39
CA GLU A 34 5.50 5.72 -10.76
C GLU A 34 3.97 5.73 -10.82
N THR A 35 3.30 4.87 -10.05
CA THR A 35 1.84 4.87 -9.92
C THR A 35 1.32 6.19 -9.35
N ILE A 36 1.91 6.70 -8.27
CA ILE A 36 1.58 7.99 -7.66
C ILE A 36 1.68 9.12 -8.68
N ARG A 37 2.76 9.14 -9.48
CA ARG A 37 2.97 10.12 -10.55
C ARG A 37 1.89 10.03 -11.63
N LEU A 38 1.59 8.81 -12.11
CA LEU A 38 0.62 8.58 -13.18
C LEU A 38 -0.82 8.96 -12.77
N PHE A 39 -1.21 8.63 -11.54
CA PHE A 39 -2.54 8.95 -10.98
C PHE A 39 -2.62 10.32 -10.32
N LYS A 40 -1.52 11.09 -10.30
CA LYS A 40 -1.42 12.43 -9.70
C LYS A 40 -1.88 12.45 -8.23
N LEU A 41 -1.47 11.45 -7.46
CA LEU A 41 -1.84 11.32 -6.05
C LEU A 41 -0.97 12.27 -5.20
N ALA A 42 -1.49 13.46 -4.89
CA ALA A 42 -0.80 14.44 -4.06
C ALA A 42 -0.80 14.08 -2.56
N ASN A 43 -1.62 13.11 -2.16
CA ASN A 43 -1.85 12.70 -0.78
C ASN A 43 -1.12 11.42 -0.38
N VAL A 44 -0.14 10.97 -1.19
CA VAL A 44 0.65 9.77 -0.93
C VAL A 44 2.14 10.10 -0.96
N GLU A 45 2.86 9.69 0.08
CA GLU A 45 4.30 9.83 0.20
C GLU A 45 4.94 8.46 0.45
N VAL A 46 6.10 8.19 -0.18
CA VAL A 46 6.84 6.93 -0.01
C VAL A 46 8.18 7.21 0.65
N ALA A 47 8.38 6.69 1.86
CA ALA A 47 9.58 6.89 2.67
C ALA A 47 10.03 5.57 3.32
N GLY A 48 11.29 5.19 3.09
CA GLY A 48 11.83 3.90 3.55
C GLY A 48 10.97 2.72 3.05
N SER A 49 10.53 1.87 3.98
CA SER A 49 9.70 0.69 3.69
C SER A 49 8.19 0.95 3.77
N HIS A 50 7.74 2.21 3.85
CA HIS A 50 6.33 2.55 4.02
C HIS A 50 5.84 3.59 3.00
N ALA A 51 4.55 3.51 2.69
CA ALA A 51 3.80 4.55 2.01
C ALA A 51 2.79 5.15 2.99
N THR A 52 2.86 6.47 3.20
CA THR A 52 1.93 7.23 4.03
C THR A 52 0.87 7.88 3.14
N ILE A 53 -0.39 7.74 3.52
CA ILE A 53 -1.55 8.20 2.75
C ILE A 53 -2.40 9.08 3.65
N LYS A 54 -2.66 10.31 3.20
CA LYS A 54 -3.61 11.22 3.84
C LYS A 54 -4.97 11.08 3.14
N GLY A 55 -5.79 10.15 3.61
CA GLY A 55 -7.15 9.94 3.12
C GLY A 55 -8.15 10.87 3.81
N GLU A 56 -9.41 10.82 3.36
CA GLU A 56 -10.50 11.60 3.95
C GLU A 56 -11.03 10.96 5.25
N LEU A 57 -10.99 9.63 5.36
CA LEU A 57 -11.45 8.89 6.54
C LEU A 57 -10.32 8.59 7.54
N GLY A 58 -9.08 8.98 7.22
CA GLY A 58 -7.94 8.97 8.12
C GLY A 58 -6.58 8.98 7.44
N GLU A 59 -5.53 8.92 8.26
CA GLU A 59 -4.15 8.73 7.80
C GLU A 59 -3.75 7.27 7.90
N TYR A 60 -3.15 6.75 6.82
CA TYR A 60 -2.79 5.35 6.68
C TYR A 60 -1.30 5.20 6.39
N SER A 61 -0.71 4.13 6.91
CA SER A 61 0.62 3.66 6.54
C SER A 61 0.51 2.25 5.96
N VAL A 62 1.11 2.04 4.79
CA VAL A 62 1.14 0.74 4.10
C VAL A 62 2.58 0.27 3.99
N HIS A 63 2.89 -0.90 4.55
CA HIS A 63 4.23 -1.47 4.47
C HIS A 63 4.48 -2.07 3.08
N LEU A 64 5.57 -1.67 2.41
CA LEU A 64 5.88 -2.07 1.03
C LEU A 64 6.19 -3.56 0.87
N GLY A 65 6.76 -4.21 1.89
CA GLY A 65 7.11 -5.62 1.83
C GLY A 65 5.92 -6.56 2.05
N SER A 66 5.02 -6.21 2.96
CA SER A 66 3.92 -7.10 3.39
C SER A 66 2.54 -6.66 2.91
N ALA A 67 2.40 -5.42 2.44
CA ALA A 67 1.13 -4.75 2.14
C ALA A 67 0.17 -4.65 3.35
N VAL A 68 0.71 -4.74 4.57
CA VAL A 68 -0.04 -4.51 5.82
C VAL A 68 -0.39 -3.03 5.93
N VAL A 69 -1.62 -2.74 6.35
CA VAL A 69 -2.13 -1.37 6.53
C VAL A 69 -2.31 -1.08 8.01
N HIS A 70 -1.80 0.06 8.44
CA HIS A 70 -2.10 0.67 9.72
C HIS A 70 -2.81 1.99 9.49
N LYS A 71 -3.89 2.25 10.22
CA LYS A 71 -4.46 3.58 10.35
C LYS A 71 -3.85 4.22 11.60
N MET A 72 -3.17 5.36 11.44
CA MET A 72 -2.20 5.87 12.44
C MET A 72 -2.80 6.02 13.85
N GLU A 73 -4.08 6.37 13.95
CA GLU A 73 -4.78 6.56 15.23
C GLU A 73 -5.59 5.33 15.71
N GLN A 74 -5.77 4.31 14.86
CA GLN A 74 -6.70 3.19 15.11
C GLN A 74 -6.04 1.81 15.04
N GLY A 75 -4.76 1.74 14.69
CA GLY A 75 -4.00 0.50 14.62
C GLY A 75 -4.19 -0.26 13.30
N TYR A 76 -4.09 -1.58 13.34
CA TYR A 76 -4.11 -2.43 12.15
C TYR A 76 -5.47 -2.38 11.42
N LEU A 77 -5.43 -2.19 10.10
CA LEU A 77 -6.60 -2.23 9.23
C LEU A 77 -6.53 -3.47 8.32
N SER A 78 -7.43 -4.42 8.55
CA SER A 78 -7.48 -5.66 7.77
C SER A 78 -8.13 -5.42 6.41
N ILE A 79 -7.33 -5.46 5.34
CA ILE A 79 -7.80 -5.45 3.95
C ILE A 79 -7.30 -6.74 3.30
N LEU A 80 -8.24 -7.64 2.97
CA LEU A 80 -7.94 -8.96 2.41
C LEU A 80 -7.95 -8.89 0.88
N PRO A 81 -6.82 -9.18 0.20
CA PRO A 81 -6.80 -9.28 -1.25
C PRO A 81 -7.59 -10.51 -1.71
N VAL A 82 -8.46 -10.32 -2.70
CA VAL A 82 -9.14 -11.43 -3.39
C VAL A 82 -8.54 -11.54 -4.79
N HIS A 83 -7.67 -12.52 -4.98
CA HIS A 83 -6.88 -12.70 -6.21
C HIS A 83 -7.68 -13.28 -7.39
N SER A 84 -8.95 -13.65 -7.21
CA SER A 84 -9.77 -14.43 -8.15
C SER A 84 -10.87 -13.65 -8.89
N GLN A 85 -10.95 -12.32 -8.78
CA GLN A 85 -11.91 -11.54 -9.57
C GLN A 85 -11.37 -11.23 -10.97
N HIS A 86 -11.81 -12.02 -11.96
CA HIS A 86 -11.60 -11.81 -13.40
C HIS A 86 -12.33 -10.59 -13.99
N ARG A 87 -12.72 -9.59 -13.19
CA ARG A 87 -13.44 -8.40 -13.69
C ARG A 87 -12.88 -7.13 -13.05
N GLY A 88 -12.02 -6.46 -13.81
CA GLY A 88 -11.28 -5.27 -13.36
C GLY A 88 -9.78 -5.54 -13.34
N ARG A 89 -9.18 -5.83 -14.50
CA ARG A 89 -7.72 -5.86 -14.60
C ARG A 89 -7.21 -4.45 -14.33
N LEU A 90 -6.65 -4.22 -13.14
CA LEU A 90 -5.66 -3.16 -12.98
C LEU A 90 -4.47 -3.62 -13.82
N PHE A 91 -4.45 -3.24 -15.09
CA PHE A 91 -3.31 -3.52 -15.95
C PHE A 91 -2.19 -2.64 -15.44
N LEU A 92 -1.23 -3.21 -14.74
CA LEU A 92 0.04 -2.57 -14.44
C LEU A 92 0.93 -2.85 -15.66
N PRO A 93 1.10 -1.88 -16.59
CA PRO A 93 1.79 -2.11 -17.87
C PRO A 93 3.28 -2.41 -17.72
N PHE A 94 3.81 -2.33 -16.50
CA PHE A 94 5.23 -2.49 -16.22
C PHE A 94 5.39 -3.32 -14.95
N VAL A 95 6.05 -4.48 -15.08
CA VAL A 95 6.81 -5.19 -14.04
C VAL A 95 6.04 -6.17 -13.14
N ASP A 96 6.44 -7.44 -13.28
CA ASP A 96 6.24 -8.63 -12.46
C ASP A 96 4.80 -9.03 -12.07
N TYR A 97 4.47 -10.30 -12.35
CA TYR A 97 3.29 -11.01 -11.83
C TYR A 97 3.37 -11.23 -10.31
N ASP A 98 3.98 -10.32 -9.55
CA ASP A 98 4.07 -10.39 -8.10
C ASP A 98 2.71 -9.99 -7.50
N PRO A 99 1.96 -10.94 -6.91
CA PRO A 99 0.66 -10.65 -6.32
C PRO A 99 0.76 -9.62 -5.19
N LYS A 100 1.91 -9.51 -4.52
CA LYS A 100 2.13 -8.49 -3.48
C LYS A 100 2.21 -7.08 -4.03
N SER A 101 2.81 -6.89 -5.20
CA SER A 101 2.84 -5.59 -5.88
C SER A 101 1.44 -5.13 -6.26
N ALA A 102 0.63 -6.03 -6.82
CA ALA A 102 -0.78 -5.75 -7.13
C ALA A 102 -1.60 -5.44 -5.87
N GLU A 103 -1.42 -6.21 -4.79
CA GLU A 103 -2.06 -5.98 -3.49
C GLU A 103 -1.69 -4.59 -2.93
N LEU A 104 -0.39 -4.26 -2.88
CA LEU A 104 0.13 -2.99 -2.38
C LEU A 104 -0.49 -1.81 -3.14
N ILE A 105 -0.39 -1.82 -4.47
CA ILE A 105 -0.87 -0.72 -5.32
C ILE A 105 -2.39 -0.56 -5.16
N SER A 106 -3.14 -1.66 -5.15
CA SER A 106 -4.60 -1.63 -5.01
C SER A 106 -5.02 -1.02 -3.67
N LYS A 107 -4.33 -1.37 -2.57
CA LYS A 107 -4.59 -0.80 -1.24
C LYS A 107 -4.28 0.69 -1.19
N VAL A 108 -3.17 1.13 -1.78
CA VAL A 108 -2.82 2.55 -1.81
C VAL A 108 -3.86 3.35 -2.59
N LEU A 109 -4.26 2.87 -3.78
CA LEU A 109 -5.28 3.54 -4.59
C LEU A 109 -6.64 3.61 -3.87
N LEU A 110 -7.04 2.52 -3.21
CA LEU A 110 -8.28 2.45 -2.44
C LEU A 110 -8.28 3.49 -1.30
N LEU A 111 -7.21 3.54 -0.52
CA LEU A 111 -7.10 4.42 0.65
C LEU A 111 -6.88 5.88 0.27
N ALA A 112 -6.18 6.15 -0.84
CA ALA A 112 -6.01 7.51 -1.36
C ALA A 112 -7.31 8.12 -1.88
N GLY A 113 -8.33 7.30 -2.17
CA GLY A 113 -9.65 7.70 -2.65
C GLY A 113 -10.81 7.26 -1.74
N ASP A 114 -10.56 7.02 -0.46
CA ASP A 114 -11.52 6.50 0.52
C ASP A 114 -12.82 7.34 0.64
N GLY A 115 -12.73 8.66 0.43
CA GLY A 115 -13.85 9.58 0.44
C GLY A 115 -14.69 9.63 -0.84
N LYS A 116 -14.22 9.03 -1.96
CA LYS A 116 -14.93 9.03 -3.24
C LYS A 116 -16.15 8.10 -3.28
N SER A 117 -16.51 7.49 -2.16
CA SER A 117 -17.71 6.66 -1.99
C SER A 117 -19.00 7.50 -1.84
N ARG A 118 -19.18 8.50 -2.72
CA ARG A 118 -20.48 9.12 -3.01
C ARG A 118 -20.41 9.79 -4.39
N THR A 119 -21.28 9.38 -5.33
CA THR A 119 -21.51 9.97 -6.69
C THR A 119 -20.53 9.41 -7.75
N GLN A 120 -20.89 8.69 -8.83
CA GLN A 120 -22.11 8.58 -9.63
C GLN A 120 -22.28 7.13 -10.17
N LEU A 121 -23.41 6.50 -9.87
CA LEU A 121 -24.11 5.65 -10.85
C LEU A 121 -25.29 6.51 -11.30
N SER A 122 -25.15 7.15 -12.46
CA SER A 122 -26.23 7.84 -13.19
C SER A 122 -26.25 7.32 -14.60
#